data_AF-A0A6M2CKF0-F1
#
_entry.id   AF-A0A6M2CKF0-F1
#
_cell.length_a   1.000
_cell.length_b   1.000
_cell.length_c   1.000
_cell.angle_alpha   90.00
_cell.angle_beta   90.00
_cell.angle_gamma   90.00
#
_symmetry.space_group_name_H-M   'P 1'
#
loop_
_entity.id
_entity.type
_entity.pdbx_description
1 polymer ?
#
loop_
_entity_poly.entity_id
_entity_poly.type
_entity_poly.pdbx_seq_one_letter_code
_entity_poly.pdbx_strand_id
1 'polypeptide(L)'
;MRLRWTRLIFSLLICHFVPAKGAPASQEWRLRYAELNTKDPESCLLEPERGLCYAAFTLYYFDAAAGTCEEFLYGGCGGNANRFGSLEEC
;
A
#
# COMPACT_ATOMS: atom_id res chain seq x y z
N MET A 1 48.98 -35.39 -6.47
CA MET A 1 47.95 -34.82 -7.36
C MET A 1 46.59 -35.13 -6.76
N ARG A 2 45.87 -34.09 -6.34
CA ARG A 2 44.48 -34.16 -5.84
C ARG A 2 43.53 -34.24 -7.04
N LEU A 3 42.37 -34.88 -6.84
CA LEU A 3 41.05 -34.63 -7.47
C LEU A 3 40.34 -35.99 -7.63
N ARG A 4 39.08 -36.23 -7.26
CA ARG A 4 38.09 -35.53 -6.43
C ARG A 4 36.93 -36.53 -6.40
N TRP A 5 36.78 -37.26 -5.30
CA TRP A 5 35.60 -38.10 -5.12
C TRP A 5 34.41 -37.21 -4.77
N THR A 6 33.22 -37.65 -5.20
CA THR A 6 31.88 -37.25 -4.78
C THR A 6 31.16 -36.12 -5.55
N ARG A 7 30.02 -36.56 -6.12
CA ARG A 7 28.71 -35.89 -6.17
C ARG A 7 28.47 -34.92 -7.34
N LEU A 8 27.99 -35.55 -8.41
CA LEU A 8 26.79 -35.11 -9.12
C LEU A 8 25.69 -34.69 -8.12
N ILE A 9 24.86 -33.71 -8.52
CA ILE A 9 23.77 -33.06 -7.77
C ILE A 9 24.24 -31.88 -6.89
N PHE A 10 24.28 -30.68 -7.46
CA PHE A 10 23.45 -29.54 -7.03
C PHE A 10 23.70 -28.38 -8.01
N SER A 11 22.86 -28.37 -9.03
CA SER A 11 22.69 -27.26 -9.94
C SER A 11 22.35 -25.99 -9.14
N LEU A 12 23.08 -24.91 -9.41
CA LEU A 12 22.60 -23.52 -9.44
C LEU A 12 21.35 -23.22 -8.57
N LEU A 13 21.53 -22.91 -7.29
CA LEU A 13 20.47 -22.26 -6.48
C LEU A 13 21.05 -21.48 -5.28
N ILE A 14 22.16 -20.76 -5.46
CA ILE A 14 22.48 -19.62 -4.58
C ILE A 14 21.82 -18.39 -5.20
N CYS A 15 20.48 -18.36 -5.15
CA CYS A 15 19.66 -17.17 -5.29
C CYS A 15 19.34 -16.59 -3.89
N HIS A 16 20.24 -16.79 -2.92
CA HIS A 16 20.07 -16.28 -1.56
C HIS A 16 20.88 -14.99 -1.42
N PHE A 17 20.18 -13.94 -1.01
CA PHE A 17 20.62 -12.54 -0.87
C PHE A 17 20.48 -11.65 -2.11
N VAL A 18 19.25 -11.55 -2.61
CA VAL A 18 18.75 -10.21 -2.95
C VAL A 18 18.45 -9.53 -1.61
N PRO A 19 19.21 -8.51 -1.16
CA PRO A 19 18.79 -7.70 -0.03
C PRO A 19 17.44 -7.07 -0.38
N ALA A 20 16.49 -7.16 0.55
CA ALA A 20 15.18 -6.54 0.42
C ALA A 20 15.37 -5.09 -0.04
N LYS A 21 14.70 -4.76 -1.13
CA LYS A 21 14.72 -3.46 -1.76
C LYS A 21 14.37 -2.38 -0.72
N GLY A 22 15.35 -1.54 -0.39
CA GLY A 22 15.13 -0.10 -0.18
C GLY A 22 14.60 0.37 1.18
N ALA A 23 15.34 0.15 2.26
CA ALA A 23 15.22 1.03 3.43
C ALA A 23 16.59 1.66 3.74
N PRO A 24 16.76 2.99 3.61
CA PRO A 24 18.02 3.63 3.95
C PRO A 24 18.17 3.82 5.47
N ALA A 25 19.40 3.70 5.95
CA ALA A 25 19.78 3.93 7.34
C ALA A 25 19.95 5.43 7.64
N SER A 26 18.92 6.11 8.16
CA SER A 26 19.05 7.40 8.87
C SER A 26 17.79 7.68 9.71
N GLN A 27 17.81 8.63 10.65
CA GLN A 27 16.65 8.94 11.51
C GLN A 27 15.59 9.79 10.77
N GLU A 28 15.95 10.39 9.63
CA GLU A 28 15.17 11.39 8.89
C GLU A 28 14.00 10.79 8.09
N TRP A 29 14.16 9.56 7.58
CA TRP A 29 13.09 8.91 6.82
C TRP A 29 11.89 8.55 7.70
N ARG A 30 12.06 8.36 9.01
CA ARG A 30 10.94 8.09 9.94
C ARG A 30 9.96 9.26 10.01
N LEU A 31 10.47 10.49 9.97
CA LEU A 31 9.64 11.70 9.99
C LEU A 31 8.94 11.91 8.64
N ARG A 32 9.68 11.75 7.53
CA ARG A 32 9.13 11.81 6.16
C ARG A 32 8.08 10.73 5.91
N TYR A 33 8.30 9.51 6.41
CA TYR A 33 7.34 8.40 6.27
C TYR A 33 6.12 8.60 7.16
N ALA A 34 6.28 9.10 8.40
CA ALA A 34 5.14 9.45 9.24
C ALA A 34 4.27 10.55 8.59
N GLU A 35 4.88 11.57 7.97
CA GLU A 35 4.17 12.63 7.25
C GLU A 35 3.47 12.13 5.98
N LEU A 36 4.07 11.18 5.25
CA LEU A 36 3.45 10.55 4.07
C LEU A 36 2.37 9.52 4.42
N ASN A 37 2.33 9.04 5.66
CA ASN A 37 1.47 7.95 6.10
C ASN A 37 0.37 8.42 7.07
N THR A 38 0.31 9.71 7.40
CA THR A 38 -0.85 10.33 8.05
C THR A 38 -1.81 10.84 6.98
N LYS A 39 -2.94 10.15 6.83
CA LYS A 39 -4.06 10.67 6.03
C LYS A 39 -4.53 11.97 6.67
N ASP A 40 -4.59 13.04 5.90
CA ASP A 40 -5.00 14.36 6.40
C ASP A 40 -6.39 14.26 7.03
N PRO A 41 -6.58 14.61 8.33
CA PRO A 41 -7.87 14.53 8.99
C PRO A 41 -8.98 15.31 8.28
N GLU A 42 -8.64 16.40 7.57
CA GLU A 42 -9.63 17.16 6.80
C GLU A 42 -10.17 16.35 5.62
N SER A 43 -9.41 15.39 5.09
CA SER A 43 -9.87 14.55 3.99
C SER A 43 -11.07 13.69 4.38
N CYS A 44 -11.16 13.22 5.63
CA CYS A 44 -12.30 12.44 6.11
C CYS A 44 -13.60 13.26 6.20
N LEU A 45 -13.51 14.59 6.12
CA LEU A 45 -14.67 15.49 6.14
C LEU A 45 -15.21 15.79 4.72
N LEU A 46 -14.50 15.38 3.67
CA LEU A 46 -14.92 15.58 2.30
C LEU A 46 -16.03 14.60 1.91
N GLU A 47 -16.97 15.00 1.06
CA GLU A 47 -17.93 14.06 0.47
C GLU A 47 -17.22 13.04 -0.43
N PRO A 48 -17.70 11.79 -0.54
CA PRO A 48 -17.07 10.80 -1.40
C PRO A 48 -17.21 11.16 -2.88
N GLU A 49 -16.09 11.07 -3.61
CA GLU A 49 -16.09 11.35 -5.05
C GLU A 49 -15.83 10.10 -5.88
N ARG A 50 -16.77 9.79 -6.79
CA ARG A 50 -16.61 8.72 -7.78
C ARG A 50 -15.42 8.98 -8.73
N GLY A 51 -15.11 10.24 -9.00
CA GLY A 51 -14.10 10.62 -10.00
C GLY A 51 -14.60 10.49 -11.45
N LEU A 52 -13.70 10.61 -12.42
CA LEU A 52 -14.02 10.80 -13.84
C LEU A 52 -14.04 9.50 -14.67
N CYS A 53 -13.50 8.42 -14.12
CA CYS A 53 -13.48 7.12 -14.79
C CYS A 53 -14.77 6.33 -14.53
N TYR A 54 -15.01 5.28 -15.34
CA TYR A 54 -16.28 4.53 -15.37
C TYR A 54 -16.17 3.08 -14.87
N ALA A 55 -15.09 2.71 -14.20
CA ALA A 55 -15.04 1.43 -13.51
C ALA A 55 -15.97 1.45 -12.27
N ALA A 56 -16.26 0.29 -11.71
CA ALA A 56 -17.11 0.17 -10.53
C ALA A 56 -16.36 -0.59 -9.44
N PHE A 57 -15.59 0.16 -8.63
CA PHE A 57 -14.93 -0.38 -7.45
C PHE A 57 -15.76 -0.05 -6.21
N THR A 58 -16.22 -1.07 -5.48
CA THR A 58 -16.80 -0.87 -4.15
C THR A 58 -15.68 -0.57 -3.16
N LEU A 59 -15.68 0.64 -2.61
CA LEU A 59 -14.71 1.14 -1.63
C LEU A 59 -15.46 1.82 -0.48
N TYR A 60 -14.75 2.24 0.56
CA TYR A 60 -15.35 2.84 1.75
C TYR A 60 -15.00 4.33 1.85
N TYR A 61 -15.88 5.13 2.43
CA TYR A 61 -15.63 6.52 2.82
C TYR A 61 -16.16 6.76 4.23
N PHE A 62 -15.63 7.75 4.94
CA PHE A 62 -16.14 8.16 6.24
C PHE A 62 -17.27 9.18 6.05
N ASP A 63 -18.48 8.85 6.50
CA ASP A 63 -19.59 9.79 6.63
C ASP A 63 -19.46 10.52 7.97
N ALA A 64 -19.03 11.78 7.92
CA ALA A 64 -18.87 12.62 9.10
C ALA A 64 -20.20 13.00 9.79
N ALA A 65 -21.32 12.97 9.07
CA ALA A 65 -22.63 13.24 9.63
C ALA A 65 -23.16 12.03 10.42
N ALA A 66 -22.97 10.81 9.88
CA ALA A 66 -23.32 9.57 10.56
C ALA A 66 -22.27 9.13 11.60
N GLY A 67 -21.02 9.58 11.44
CA GLY A 67 -19.88 9.12 12.25
C GLY A 67 -19.47 7.68 11.94
N THR A 68 -19.76 7.19 10.74
CA THR A 68 -19.56 5.79 10.34
C THR A 68 -18.97 5.69 8.94
N CYS A 69 -18.27 4.58 8.67
CA CYS A 69 -17.78 4.29 7.35
C CYS A 69 -18.83 3.57 6.51
N GLU A 70 -19.03 4.04 5.29
CA GLU A 70 -20.03 3.53 4.36
C GLU A 70 -19.41 3.15 3.01
N GLU A 71 -20.07 2.24 2.29
CA GLU A 71 -19.64 1.83 0.95
C GLU A 71 -20.07 2.84 -0.12
N PHE A 72 -19.21 3.04 -1.13
CA PHE A 72 -19.54 3.78 -2.33
C PHE A 72 -18.83 3.21 -3.56
N LEU A 73 -19.30 3.62 -4.75
CA LEU A 73 -18.69 3.24 -6.02
C LEU A 73 -17.68 4.28 -6.49
N TYR A 74 -16.42 3.86 -6.61
CA TYR A 74 -15.33 4.64 -7.19
C TYR A 74 -15.08 4.26 -8.65
N GLY A 75 -14.90 5.28 -9.48
CA GLY A 75 -14.71 5.21 -10.92
C GLY A 75 -13.35 4.67 -11.36
N GLY A 76 -12.37 4.63 -10.45
CA GLY A 76 -11.01 4.14 -10.73
C GLY A 76 -9.96 5.23 -10.99
N CYS A 77 -10.37 6.49 -11.18
CA CYS A 77 -9.43 7.61 -11.29
C CYS A 77 -10.02 8.93 -10.76
N GLY A 78 -9.15 9.82 -10.30
CA GLY A 78 -9.53 11.12 -9.74
C GLY A 78 -10.17 10.97 -8.36
N GLY A 79 -11.15 11.83 -8.09
CA GLY A 79 -11.80 11.93 -6.78
C GLY A 79 -10.88 12.51 -5.71
N ASN A 80 -11.27 12.37 -4.45
CA ASN A 80 -10.52 12.87 -3.31
C ASN A 80 -9.98 11.73 -2.42
N ALA A 81 -9.45 12.09 -1.26
CA ALA A 81 -8.82 11.17 -0.34
C ALA A 81 -9.80 10.49 0.65
N ASN A 82 -11.07 10.88 0.73
CA ASN A 82 -12.09 10.16 1.54
C ASN A 82 -12.50 8.84 0.86
N ARG A 83 -11.56 7.93 0.74
CA ARG A 83 -11.68 6.64 0.06
C ARG A 83 -10.70 5.64 0.65
N PHE A 84 -11.20 4.46 0.97
CA PHE A 84 -10.48 3.41 1.67
C PHE A 84 -10.75 2.04 1.04
N GLY A 85 -9.75 1.17 1.04
CA GLY A 85 -9.83 -0.16 0.46
C GLY A 85 -10.65 -1.15 1.28
N SER A 86 -10.73 -0.94 2.59
CA SER A 86 -11.50 -1.75 3.51
C SER A 86 -12.12 -0.93 4.64
N LEU A 87 -13.04 -1.53 5.38
CA LEU A 87 -13.69 -0.89 6.52
C LEU A 87 -12.69 -0.62 7.67
N GLU A 88 -11.69 -1.50 7.85
CA GLU A 88 -10.66 -1.36 8.88
C GLU A 88 -9.69 -0.21 8.62
N GLU A 89 -9.54 0.20 7.35
CA GLU A 89 -8.67 1.31 6.96
C GLU A 89 -9.33 2.69 7.19
N CYS A 90 -10.66 2.74 7.30
CA CYS A 90 -11.48 3.96 7.16
C CYS A 90 -11.47 4.94 8.36
#